data_AF-A0AA40ESM1-F1
#
_entry.id   AF-A0AA40ESM1-F1
#
_cell.length_a   1.000
_cell.length_b   1.000
_cell.length_c   1.000
_cell.angle_alpha   90.00
_cell.angle_beta   90.00
_cell.angle_gamma   90.00
#
_symmetry.space_group_name_H-M   'P 1'
#
loop_
_entity.id
_entity.type
_entity.pdbx_description
1 polymer ?
#
loop_
_entity_poly.entity_id
_entity_poly.type
_entity_poly.pdbx_seq_one_letter_code
_entity_poly.pdbx_strand_id
1 'polypeptide(L)'
;MMYEKSVGTLDAEIYQVLHLWIEHNLYILYNLVRKRRLKPVLCFDDVFRVLRTHWGSPSVKYPSKRQRLNVALMQQLSFFTATRPATLTHKPINPDRLANHYIGQEAPSHSLSQSEQQKDFETLTYRDVSLFTLPNPEGPKDLIAMEITLRYTKGWEKNPNPKKFILYEVDNLMFDATVLMIAIGFLDDAFKDKINSVQDLYSIRTTPNRGSLNLAWKDSILDVPVFRHPGSDCLRTGACVQPIR
;
A
#
# COMPACT_ATOMS: atom_id res chain seq x y z
N MET A 1 10.87 -33.66 1.08
CA MET A 1 9.71 -33.88 1.98
C MET A 1 8.49 -33.35 1.24
N MET A 2 7.73 -34.25 0.59
CA MET A 2 6.51 -33.94 -0.15
C MET A 2 5.41 -33.58 0.85
N TYR A 3 4.62 -32.54 0.54
CA TYR A 3 3.38 -32.29 1.26
C TYR A 3 2.26 -32.04 0.26
N GLU A 4 1.14 -32.75 0.43
CA GLU A 4 -0.08 -32.59 -0.32
C GLU A 4 -1.08 -31.77 0.50
N LYS A 5 -1.85 -30.91 -0.15
CA LYS A 5 -2.86 -30.07 0.53
C LYS A 5 -4.03 -30.96 0.94
N SER A 6 -4.23 -31.18 2.25
CA SER A 6 -5.33 -32.00 2.74
C SER A 6 -6.69 -31.36 2.40
N VAL A 7 -7.48 -32.03 1.57
CA VAL A 7 -8.87 -31.66 1.27
C VAL A 7 -9.75 -32.29 2.35
N GLY A 8 -9.63 -31.84 3.59
CA GLY A 8 -10.36 -32.37 4.73
C GLY A 8 -9.88 -31.81 6.07
N THR A 9 -10.75 -31.87 7.09
CA THR A 9 -10.34 -31.70 8.48
C THR A 9 -9.49 -32.90 8.88
N LEU A 10 -8.29 -32.63 9.42
CA LEU A 10 -7.42 -33.67 9.95
C LEU A 10 -8.18 -34.43 11.04
N ASP A 11 -8.14 -35.76 10.97
CA ASP A 11 -8.77 -36.59 12.01
C ASP A 11 -8.19 -36.25 13.39
N ALA A 12 -9.06 -36.24 14.41
CA ALA A 12 -8.72 -35.73 15.73
C ALA A 12 -7.60 -36.55 16.39
N GLU A 13 -7.55 -37.86 16.13
CA GLU A 13 -6.50 -38.74 16.64
C GLU A 13 -5.16 -38.45 15.96
N ILE A 14 -5.17 -38.27 14.63
CA ILE A 14 -3.98 -37.89 13.85
C ILE A 14 -3.45 -36.52 14.32
N TYR A 15 -4.34 -35.56 14.58
CA TYR A 15 -3.96 -34.26 15.11
C TYR A 15 -3.27 -34.37 16.47
N GLN A 16 -3.82 -35.18 17.38
CA GLN A 16 -3.20 -35.41 18.69
C GLN A 16 -1.82 -36.04 18.56
N VAL A 17 -1.66 -37.05 17.71
CA VAL A 17 -0.36 -37.71 17.48
C VAL A 17 0.66 -36.73 16.91
N LEU A 18 0.28 -35.92 15.90
CA LEU A 18 1.14 -34.89 15.34
C LEU A 18 1.49 -33.80 16.35
N HIS A 19 0.52 -33.34 17.14
CA HIS A 19 0.74 -32.35 18.17
C HIS A 19 1.71 -32.87 19.23
N LEU A 20 1.54 -34.11 19.71
CA LEU A 20 2.47 -34.75 20.64
C LEU A 20 3.87 -34.89 20.03
N TRP A 21 3.96 -35.26 18.75
CA TRP A 21 5.24 -35.39 18.07
C TRP A 21 5.97 -34.05 17.89
N ILE A 22 5.24 -32.98 17.52
CA ILE A 22 5.78 -31.63 17.41
C ILE A 22 6.19 -31.09 18.79
N GLU A 23 5.30 -31.19 19.78
CA GLU A 23 5.53 -30.63 21.11
C GLU A 23 6.61 -31.39 21.88
N HIS A 24 6.73 -32.71 21.75
CA HIS A 24 7.76 -33.47 22.47
C HIS A 24 8.98 -33.79 21.60
N ASN A 25 8.81 -34.59 20.54
CA ASN A 25 9.94 -35.16 19.81
C ASN A 25 10.74 -34.07 19.09
N LEU A 26 10.08 -33.23 18.29
CA LEU A 26 10.76 -32.15 17.58
C LEU A 26 11.34 -31.10 18.53
N TYR A 27 10.62 -30.79 19.62
CA TYR A 27 11.09 -29.85 20.63
C TYR A 27 12.41 -30.28 21.26
N ILE A 28 12.54 -31.56 21.64
CA ILE A 28 13.76 -32.12 22.23
C ILE A 28 14.86 -32.23 21.18
N LEU A 29 14.54 -32.79 20.01
CA LEU A 29 15.53 -33.10 18.97
C LEU A 29 16.19 -31.84 18.40
N TYR A 30 15.44 -30.75 18.28
CA TYR A 30 15.94 -29.46 17.76
C TYR A 30 16.14 -28.40 18.84
N ASN A 31 16.02 -28.74 20.12
CA ASN A 31 16.14 -27.83 21.26
C ASN A 31 15.34 -26.52 21.05
N LEU A 32 14.09 -26.65 20.61
CA LEU A 32 13.25 -25.51 20.27
C LEU A 32 12.90 -24.71 21.54
N VAL A 33 12.67 -23.41 21.40
CA VAL A 33 12.28 -22.56 22.54
C VAL A 33 10.82 -22.16 22.38
N ARG A 34 9.94 -22.63 23.27
CA ARG A 34 8.49 -22.32 23.26
C ARG A 34 8.14 -20.91 23.74
N LYS A 35 9.13 -20.11 24.12
CA LYS A 35 8.89 -18.73 24.52
C LYS A 35 8.30 -17.98 23.33
N ARG A 36 7.09 -17.45 23.52
CA ARG A 36 6.50 -16.51 22.57
C ARG A 36 7.43 -15.30 22.51
N ARG A 37 8.14 -15.13 21.40
CA ARG A 37 8.93 -13.91 21.16
C ARG A 37 7.95 -12.75 21.18
N LEU A 38 8.28 -11.72 21.96
CA LEU A 38 7.54 -10.46 21.90
C LEU A 38 7.61 -9.98 20.45
N LYS A 39 6.45 -9.73 19.85
CA LYS A 39 6.40 -9.10 18.54
C LYS A 39 6.77 -7.64 18.77
N PRO A 40 7.85 -7.12 18.20
CA PRO A 40 8.11 -5.69 18.27
C PRO A 40 6.97 -5.00 17.52
N VAL A 41 6.15 -4.28 18.26
CA VAL A 41 5.11 -3.41 17.70
C VAL A 41 5.72 -2.03 17.61
N LEU A 42 5.70 -1.41 16.44
CA LEU A 42 6.15 -0.02 16.30
C LEU A 42 5.26 0.87 17.16
N CYS A 43 5.87 1.63 18.07
CA CYS A 43 5.20 2.74 18.73
C CYS A 43 5.31 4.03 17.90
N PHE A 44 4.67 5.10 18.34
CA PHE A 44 4.75 6.41 17.68
C PHE A 44 6.20 6.91 17.55
N ASP A 45 7.04 6.74 18.58
CA ASP A 45 8.44 7.15 18.55
C ASP A 45 9.25 6.38 17.51
N ASP A 46 8.93 5.10 17.29
CA ASP A 46 9.58 4.30 16.26
C ASP A 46 9.21 4.82 14.86
N VAL A 47 7.94 5.19 14.65
CA VAL A 47 7.49 5.78 13.38
C VAL A 47 8.17 7.12 13.15
N PHE A 48 8.28 7.96 14.18
CA PHE A 48 9.03 9.20 14.10
C PHE A 48 10.49 8.95 13.69
N ARG A 49 11.17 7.97 14.30
CA ARG A 49 12.55 7.61 13.96
C ARG A 49 12.68 7.11 12.52
N VAL A 50 11.75 6.28 12.06
CA VAL A 50 11.72 5.77 10.69
C VAL A 50 11.57 6.93 9.70
N LEU A 51 10.59 7.82 9.91
CA LEU A 51 10.34 8.95 9.03
C LEU A 51 11.48 9.96 9.06
N ARG A 52 12.03 10.27 10.25
CA ARG A 52 13.20 11.14 10.40
C ARG A 52 14.40 10.59 9.63
N THR A 53 14.65 9.28 9.70
CA THR A 53 15.75 8.63 8.98
C THR A 53 15.49 8.66 7.47
N HIS A 54 14.25 8.39 7.04
CA HIS A 54 13.82 8.48 5.63
C HIS A 54 14.06 9.88 5.03
N TRP A 55 13.78 10.95 5.79
CA TRP A 55 13.91 12.35 5.33
C TRP A 55 15.30 12.97 5.54
N GLY A 56 16.03 12.57 6.59
CA GLY A 56 17.29 13.23 6.97
C GLY A 56 18.55 12.43 6.71
N SER A 57 18.45 11.10 6.53
CA SER A 57 19.66 10.27 6.49
C SER A 57 20.30 10.25 5.10
N PRO A 58 21.63 10.51 4.99
CA PRO A 58 22.36 10.35 3.73
C PRO A 58 22.55 8.87 3.34
N SER A 59 22.33 7.93 4.28
CA SER A 59 22.47 6.49 4.01
C SER A 59 21.34 5.92 3.15
N VAL A 60 20.17 6.55 3.15
CA VAL A 60 19.01 6.04 2.42
C VAL A 60 18.98 6.66 1.02
N LYS A 61 19.37 5.86 0.03
CA LYS A 61 19.40 6.27 -1.38
C LYS A 61 18.12 5.83 -2.09
N TYR A 62 17.50 6.75 -2.82
CA TYR A 62 16.33 6.47 -3.67
C TYR A 62 16.71 6.66 -5.14
N PRO A 63 16.20 5.81 -6.06
CA PRO A 63 16.43 5.98 -7.49
C PRO A 63 15.90 7.31 -8.04
N SER A 64 14.80 7.82 -7.49
CA SER A 64 14.21 9.10 -7.89
C SER A 64 13.62 9.84 -6.68
N LYS A 65 13.47 11.16 -6.80
CA LYS A 65 12.80 11.98 -5.77
C LYS A 65 11.35 11.54 -5.57
N ARG A 66 10.67 11.13 -6.65
CA ARG A 66 9.33 10.55 -6.62
C ARG A 66 9.28 9.28 -5.76
N GLN A 67 10.26 8.38 -5.92
CA GLN A 67 10.30 7.15 -5.13
C GLN A 67 10.43 7.42 -3.63
N ARG A 68 11.13 8.49 -3.26
CA ARG A 68 11.21 8.94 -1.87
C ARG A 68 9.84 9.34 -1.31
N LEU A 69 9.04 10.08 -2.08
CA LEU A 69 7.67 10.45 -1.69
C LEU A 69 6.77 9.22 -1.58
N ASN A 70 6.84 8.31 -2.58
CA ASN A 70 6.08 7.07 -2.59
C ASN A 70 6.37 6.21 -1.35
N VAL A 71 7.64 6.04 -0.98
CA VAL A 71 7.99 5.25 0.21
C VAL A 71 7.51 5.92 1.49
N ALA A 72 7.59 7.25 1.61
CA ALA A 72 7.04 7.96 2.77
C ALA A 72 5.52 7.80 2.89
N LEU A 73 4.79 8.01 1.78
CA LEU A 73 3.33 7.86 1.77
C LEU A 73 2.96 6.41 2.11
N MET A 74 3.64 5.42 1.54
CA MET A 74 3.41 4.00 1.84
C MET A 74 3.64 3.69 3.32
N GLN A 75 4.71 4.20 3.94
CA GLN A 75 4.99 4.03 5.37
C GLN A 75 3.87 4.62 6.24
N GLN A 76 3.44 5.85 5.94
CA GLN A 76 2.37 6.52 6.68
C GLN A 76 1.02 5.81 6.52
N LEU A 77 0.65 5.42 5.29
CA LEU A 77 -0.59 4.68 5.06
C LEU A 77 -0.59 3.33 5.76
N SER A 78 0.52 2.58 5.72
CA SER A 78 0.67 1.33 6.47
C SER A 78 0.54 1.54 7.98
N PHE A 79 1.07 2.64 8.51
CA PHE A 79 0.95 2.95 9.93
C PHE A 79 -0.48 3.33 10.34
N PHE A 80 -1.11 4.29 9.64
CA PHE A 80 -2.43 4.79 9.99
C PHE A 80 -3.55 3.77 9.75
N THR A 81 -3.44 2.96 8.71
CA THR A 81 -4.49 1.99 8.36
C THR A 81 -4.21 0.58 8.89
N ALA A 82 -3.03 0.36 9.48
CA ALA A 82 -2.50 -0.96 9.83
C ALA A 82 -2.52 -1.96 8.65
N THR A 83 -2.52 -1.47 7.40
CA THR A 83 -2.55 -2.32 6.22
C THR A 83 -1.17 -2.86 5.88
N ARG A 84 -1.15 -4.07 5.31
CA ARG A 84 0.08 -4.70 4.84
C ARG A 84 0.61 -3.88 3.66
N PRO A 85 1.92 -3.56 3.60
CA PRO A 85 2.48 -2.84 2.45
C PRO A 85 2.17 -3.51 1.11
N ALA A 86 2.09 -4.84 1.09
CA ALA A 86 1.74 -5.63 -0.10
C ALA A 86 0.33 -5.36 -0.66
N THR A 87 -0.60 -4.79 0.11
CA THR A 87 -1.92 -4.38 -0.43
C THR A 87 -1.86 -3.00 -1.10
N LEU A 88 -0.83 -2.21 -0.79
CA LEU A 88 -0.62 -0.87 -1.35
C LEU A 88 0.19 -0.94 -2.65
N THR A 89 1.10 -1.90 -2.74
CA THR A 89 1.98 -2.08 -3.90
C THR A 89 1.56 -3.26 -4.74
N HIS A 90 1.44 -3.06 -6.05
CA HIS A 90 1.28 -4.15 -7.00
C HIS A 90 2.49 -5.08 -6.95
N LYS A 91 2.28 -6.34 -6.62
CA LYS A 91 3.26 -7.40 -6.76
C LYS A 91 2.81 -8.29 -7.92
N PRO A 92 3.43 -8.19 -9.11
CA PRO A 92 3.14 -9.16 -10.15
C PRO A 92 3.49 -10.55 -9.60
N ILE A 93 2.51 -11.45 -9.63
CA ILE A 93 2.72 -12.83 -9.24
C ILE A 93 3.72 -13.40 -10.24
N ASN A 94 4.93 -13.71 -9.79
CA ASN A 94 5.89 -14.42 -10.61
C ASN A 94 5.49 -15.91 -10.57
N PRO A 95 5.00 -16.48 -11.69
CA PRO A 95 4.49 -17.84 -11.72
C PRO A 95 5.58 -18.86 -11.37
N ASP A 96 6.84 -18.60 -11.76
CA ASP A 96 7.98 -19.47 -11.45
C ASP A 96 8.31 -19.46 -9.96
N ARG A 97 8.25 -18.29 -9.31
CA ARG A 97 8.43 -18.21 -7.85
C ARG A 97 7.27 -18.85 -7.10
N LEU A 98 6.05 -18.80 -7.64
CA LEU A 98 4.88 -19.45 -7.06
C LEU A 98 4.97 -20.97 -7.20
N ALA A 99 5.34 -21.46 -8.38
CA ALA A 99 5.59 -22.87 -8.68
C ALA A 99 6.73 -23.43 -7.80
N ASN A 100 7.80 -22.65 -7.60
CA ASN A 100 8.92 -23.03 -6.74
C ASN A 100 8.68 -22.77 -5.24
N HIS A 101 7.58 -22.11 -4.84
CA HIS A 101 7.28 -21.87 -3.43
C HIS A 101 6.77 -23.13 -2.72
N TYR A 102 6.24 -24.08 -3.48
CA TYR A 102 5.73 -25.37 -3.03
C TYR A 102 6.59 -26.50 -3.62
N ILE A 103 7.11 -27.39 -2.79
CA ILE A 103 7.88 -28.55 -3.26
C ILE A 103 6.91 -29.57 -3.85
N GLY A 104 6.98 -29.82 -5.17
CA GLY A 104 6.29 -30.93 -5.83
C GLY A 104 5.12 -30.58 -6.76
N GLN A 105 4.92 -29.33 -7.14
CA GLN A 105 3.92 -28.98 -8.15
C GLN A 105 4.58 -29.01 -9.55
N GLU A 106 4.15 -29.93 -10.41
CA GLU A 106 4.49 -29.85 -11.84
C GLU A 106 3.96 -28.53 -12.41
N ALA A 107 4.73 -27.95 -13.35
CA ALA A 107 4.43 -26.65 -13.95
C ALA A 107 2.94 -26.57 -14.33
N PRO A 108 2.23 -25.49 -13.98
CA PRO A 108 0.80 -25.42 -14.21
C PRO A 108 0.52 -25.53 -15.71
N SER A 109 -0.10 -26.64 -16.13
CA SER A 109 -0.65 -26.85 -17.46
C SER A 109 -1.95 -26.07 -17.65
N HIS A 110 -1.98 -24.81 -17.23
CA HIS A 110 -3.09 -23.91 -17.48
C HIS A 110 -2.64 -22.89 -18.51
N SER A 111 -2.95 -23.20 -19.76
CA SER A 111 -3.02 -22.22 -20.84
C SER A 111 -3.89 -21.05 -20.35
N LEU A 112 -3.25 -19.91 -20.13
CA LEU A 112 -3.92 -18.67 -19.74
C LEU A 112 -4.95 -18.32 -20.80
N SER A 113 -6.24 -18.33 -20.42
CA SER A 113 -7.31 -17.88 -21.29
C SER A 113 -7.16 -16.40 -21.60
N GLN A 114 -7.46 -16.00 -22.84
CA GLN A 114 -7.31 -14.66 -23.42
C GLN A 114 -8.15 -13.54 -22.75
N SER A 115 -8.64 -13.74 -21.53
CA SER A 115 -9.40 -12.78 -20.73
C SER A 115 -8.54 -11.94 -19.77
N GLU A 116 -7.21 -12.12 -19.75
CA GLU A 116 -6.30 -11.42 -18.82
C GLU A 116 -5.87 -10.01 -19.27
N GLN A 117 -6.43 -9.48 -20.36
CA GLN A 117 -6.00 -8.20 -20.95
C GLN A 117 -6.59 -6.94 -20.29
N GLN A 118 -7.32 -7.06 -19.18
CA GLN A 118 -7.70 -5.91 -18.35
C GLN A 118 -7.89 -6.32 -16.89
N LYS A 119 -6.84 -6.86 -16.27
CA LYS A 119 -6.88 -7.16 -14.84
C LYS A 119 -6.67 -5.85 -14.08
N ASP A 120 -7.68 -5.43 -13.32
CA ASP A 120 -7.53 -4.40 -12.28
C ASP A 120 -6.25 -4.70 -11.49
N PHE A 121 -5.35 -3.72 -11.38
CA PHE A 121 -4.21 -3.89 -10.49
C PHE A 121 -4.76 -4.09 -9.07
N GLU A 122 -4.41 -5.21 -8.42
CA GLU A 122 -4.74 -5.51 -7.01
C GLU A 122 -3.94 -4.60 -6.06
N THR A 123 -4.08 -3.30 -6.22
CA THR A 123 -3.25 -2.26 -5.61
C THR A 123 -4.07 -0.97 -5.43
N LEU A 124 -3.55 -0.03 -4.65
CA LEU A 124 -4.14 1.29 -4.53
C LEU A 124 -3.94 2.10 -5.83
N THR A 125 -5.05 2.48 -6.49
CA THR A 125 -5.06 3.39 -7.66
C THR A 125 -5.63 4.76 -7.31
N TYR A 126 -5.57 5.73 -8.23
CA TYR A 126 -6.20 7.05 -8.02
C TYR A 126 -7.71 6.97 -7.82
N ARG A 127 -8.39 5.99 -8.43
CA ARG A 127 -9.82 5.71 -8.19
C ARG A 127 -10.13 5.44 -6.72
N ASP A 128 -9.18 4.83 -6.00
CA ASP A 128 -9.33 4.47 -4.60
C ASP A 128 -9.03 5.61 -3.63
N VAL A 129 -8.56 6.76 -4.14
CA VAL A 129 -8.23 7.94 -3.35
C VAL A 129 -9.17 9.07 -3.75
N SER A 130 -9.75 9.76 -2.79
CA SER A 130 -10.56 10.96 -3.04
C SER A 130 -10.07 12.09 -2.17
N LEU A 131 -9.72 13.21 -2.78
CA LEU A 131 -9.39 14.44 -2.06
C LEU A 131 -10.62 15.34 -2.00
N PHE A 132 -10.86 15.97 -0.87
CA PHE A 132 -11.94 16.93 -0.72
C PHE A 132 -11.58 18.05 0.24
N THR A 133 -12.13 19.24 -0.01
CA THR A 133 -12.03 20.38 0.90
C THR A 133 -13.25 20.40 1.82
N LEU A 134 -13.01 20.59 3.10
CA LEU A 134 -14.01 20.75 4.14
C LEU A 134 -14.09 22.23 4.53
N PRO A 135 -15.31 22.81 4.63
CA PRO A 135 -15.48 24.22 4.94
C PRO A 135 -14.88 24.53 6.31
N ASN A 136 -14.02 25.54 6.36
CA ASN A 136 -13.48 26.08 7.60
C ASN A 136 -13.83 27.57 7.68
N PRO A 137 -15.00 27.92 8.25
CA PRO A 137 -15.50 29.29 8.24
C PRO A 137 -14.66 30.23 9.11
N GLU A 138 -14.07 29.73 10.18
CA GLU A 138 -13.25 30.51 11.12
C GLU A 138 -11.79 30.61 10.68
N GLY A 139 -11.32 29.66 9.88
CA GLY A 139 -9.94 29.58 9.45
C GLY A 139 -9.61 30.35 8.17
N PRO A 140 -8.31 30.64 7.97
CA PRO A 140 -7.82 31.34 6.78
C PRO A 140 -7.99 30.49 5.50
N LYS A 141 -8.08 29.16 5.64
CA LYS A 141 -8.26 28.20 4.54
C LYS A 141 -9.15 27.04 4.97
N ASP A 142 -9.77 26.42 3.98
CA ASP A 142 -10.49 25.16 4.15
C ASP A 142 -9.52 24.01 4.46
N LEU A 143 -10.03 22.99 5.15
CA LEU A 143 -9.23 21.81 5.50
C LEU A 143 -9.27 20.82 4.35
N ILE A 144 -8.11 20.37 3.87
CA ILE A 144 -8.06 19.28 2.90
C ILE A 144 -8.09 17.95 3.65
N ALA A 145 -8.96 17.06 3.18
CA ALA A 145 -9.05 15.68 3.64
C ALA A 145 -8.94 14.71 2.47
N MET A 146 -8.46 13.52 2.79
CA MET A 146 -8.22 12.42 1.87
C MET A 146 -8.98 11.19 2.37
N GLU A 147 -9.93 10.70 1.58
CA GLU A 147 -10.51 9.37 1.75
C GLU A 147 -9.71 8.36 0.93
N ILE A 148 -9.39 7.23 1.57
CA ILE A 148 -8.71 6.10 0.94
C ILE A 148 -9.59 4.86 1.11
N THR A 149 -9.89 4.20 -0.01
CA THR A 149 -10.64 2.95 -0.04
C THR A 149 -9.71 1.78 -0.33
N LEU A 150 -9.45 0.94 0.66
CA LEU A 150 -8.66 -0.29 0.49
C LEU A 150 -9.56 -1.45 0.05
N ARG A 151 -9.61 -1.73 -1.27
CA ARG A 151 -10.39 -2.84 -1.85
C ARG A 151 -9.78 -4.22 -1.60
N TYR A 152 -8.47 -4.34 -1.79
CA TYR A 152 -7.76 -5.64 -1.83
C TYR A 152 -7.17 -6.04 -0.46
N THR A 153 -7.99 -6.02 0.60
CA THR A 153 -7.54 -6.42 1.94
C THR A 153 -7.53 -7.95 2.11
N LYS A 154 -6.85 -8.48 3.15
CA LYS A 154 -6.73 -9.94 3.34
C LYS A 154 -8.12 -10.61 3.36
N GLY A 155 -8.32 -11.59 2.47
CA GLY A 155 -9.57 -12.36 2.37
C GLY A 155 -10.60 -11.77 1.41
N TRP A 156 -10.26 -10.69 0.69
CA TRP A 156 -11.15 -10.01 -0.25
C TRP A 156 -11.71 -10.94 -1.34
N GLU A 157 -10.92 -11.90 -1.82
CA GLU A 157 -11.35 -12.89 -2.83
C GLU A 157 -12.55 -13.74 -2.38
N LYS A 158 -12.65 -14.02 -1.07
CA LYS A 158 -13.74 -14.84 -0.51
C LYS A 158 -14.91 -14.00 -0.03
N ASN A 159 -14.62 -12.84 0.56
CA ASN A 159 -15.64 -11.93 1.07
C ASN A 159 -15.14 -10.48 0.91
N PRO A 160 -15.57 -9.76 -0.14
CA PRO A 160 -15.11 -8.41 -0.40
C PRO A 160 -15.67 -7.46 0.66
N ASN A 161 -14.78 -6.90 1.49
CA ASN A 161 -15.12 -5.89 2.49
C ASN A 161 -14.12 -4.73 2.43
N PRO A 162 -14.30 -3.78 1.49
CA PRO A 162 -13.42 -2.63 1.35
C PRO A 162 -13.42 -1.77 2.61
N LYS A 163 -12.24 -1.31 3.02
CA LYS A 163 -12.10 -0.43 4.20
C LYS A 163 -11.85 1.01 3.77
N LYS A 164 -12.65 1.93 4.29
CA LYS A 164 -12.47 3.36 4.09
C LYS A 164 -11.77 4.00 5.27
N PHE A 165 -10.79 4.84 4.97
CA PHE A 165 -10.06 5.64 5.95
C PHE A 165 -10.09 7.09 5.52
N ILE A 166 -10.30 8.01 6.45
CA ILE A 166 -10.24 9.44 6.19
C ILE A 166 -9.05 10.00 6.95
N LEU A 167 -8.14 10.64 6.22
CA LEU A 167 -7.00 11.38 6.73
C LEU A 167 -7.22 12.87 6.41
N TYR A 168 -6.67 13.75 7.23
CA TYR A 168 -6.76 15.20 7.05
C TYR A 168 -5.38 15.81 7.20
N GLU A 169 -5.21 17.06 6.72
CA GLU A 169 -3.96 17.79 6.90
C GLU A 169 -3.63 17.96 8.39
N VAL A 170 -2.35 17.79 8.72
CA VAL A 170 -1.83 17.98 10.08
C VAL A 170 -0.69 18.98 10.06
N ASP A 171 -0.52 19.74 11.14
CA ASP A 171 0.52 20.79 11.22
C ASP A 171 1.94 20.22 11.09
N ASN A 172 2.12 18.92 11.32
CA ASN A 172 3.40 18.24 11.19
C ASN A 172 3.55 17.54 9.82
N LEU A 173 4.24 18.21 8.90
CA LEU A 173 4.55 17.71 7.55
C LEU A 173 5.19 16.31 7.53
N MET A 174 5.90 15.89 8.58
CA MET A 174 6.49 14.54 8.61
C MET A 174 5.43 13.44 8.71
N PHE A 175 4.23 13.75 9.22
CA PHE A 175 3.12 12.81 9.41
C PHE A 175 1.93 13.09 8.49
N ASP A 176 2.05 14.08 7.60
CA ASP A 176 0.95 14.47 6.71
C ASP A 176 0.95 13.64 5.41
N ALA A 177 0.12 12.60 5.38
CA ALA A 177 -0.09 11.77 4.20
C ALA A 177 -0.87 12.49 3.09
N THR A 178 -1.70 13.46 3.45
CA THR A 178 -2.52 14.24 2.52
C THR A 178 -1.63 15.09 1.63
N VAL A 179 -0.66 15.80 2.23
CA VAL A 179 0.33 16.60 1.49
C VAL A 179 1.20 15.73 0.57
N LEU A 180 1.59 14.53 1.01
CA LEU A 180 2.35 13.61 0.14
C LEU A 180 1.52 13.14 -1.06
N MET A 181 0.24 12.84 -0.85
CA MET A 181 -0.66 12.46 -1.94
C MET A 181 -0.89 13.62 -2.92
N ILE A 182 -1.08 14.84 -2.42
CA ILE A 182 -1.17 16.06 -3.24
C ILE A 182 0.09 16.23 -4.10
N ALA A 183 1.28 16.11 -3.48
CA ALA A 183 2.55 16.24 -4.19
C ALA A 183 2.70 15.19 -5.30
N ILE A 184 2.31 13.93 -5.03
CA ILE A 184 2.31 12.86 -6.04
C ILE A 184 1.29 13.17 -7.14
N GLY A 185 0.10 13.68 -6.80
CA GLY A 185 -0.91 14.14 -7.76
C GLY A 185 -0.40 15.20 -8.73
N PHE A 186 0.33 16.21 -8.24
CA PHE A 186 0.97 17.21 -9.09
C PHE A 186 2.08 16.62 -9.96
N LEU A 187 2.91 15.73 -9.41
CA LEU A 187 3.97 15.05 -10.19
C LEU A 187 3.41 14.20 -11.33
N ASP A 188 2.15 13.77 -11.22
CA ASP A 188 1.47 12.96 -12.23
C ASP A 188 0.48 13.72 -13.10
N ASP A 189 0.38 15.05 -12.92
CA ASP A 189 -0.62 15.88 -13.62
C ASP A 189 -2.04 15.29 -13.50
N ALA A 190 -2.39 14.88 -12.28
CA ALA A 190 -3.55 14.05 -11.99
C ALA A 190 -4.88 14.82 -11.86
N PHE A 191 -4.85 16.13 -11.60
CA PHE A 191 -6.05 16.92 -11.26
C PHE A 191 -6.86 17.32 -12.51
N LYS A 192 -8.20 17.19 -12.47
CA LYS A 192 -9.09 17.42 -13.63
C LYS A 192 -9.38 18.89 -13.91
N ASP A 193 -9.39 19.72 -12.87
CA ASP A 193 -9.73 21.15 -12.92
C ASP A 193 -8.48 22.03 -13.20
N LYS A 194 -8.66 23.36 -13.21
CA LYS A 194 -7.55 24.36 -13.32
C LYS A 194 -6.63 24.39 -12.07
N ILE A 195 -6.37 23.24 -11.45
CA ILE A 195 -5.45 23.12 -10.32
C ILE A 195 -4.06 22.84 -10.91
N ASN A 196 -3.37 23.92 -11.32
CA ASN A 196 -2.04 23.82 -11.91
C ASN A 196 -0.94 24.06 -10.87
N SER A 197 -1.29 24.66 -9.73
CA SER A 197 -0.37 24.99 -8.65
C SER A 197 -0.92 24.63 -7.29
N VAL A 198 -0.01 24.51 -6.32
CA VAL A 198 -0.35 24.34 -4.91
C VAL A 198 -1.15 25.53 -4.38
N GLN A 199 -0.87 26.73 -4.88
CA GLN A 199 -1.62 27.94 -4.54
C GLN A 199 -3.07 27.86 -5.03
N ASP A 200 -3.31 27.37 -6.25
CA ASP A 200 -4.66 27.17 -6.77
C ASP A 200 -5.43 26.21 -5.86
N LEU A 201 -4.79 25.09 -5.48
CA LEU A 201 -5.39 24.09 -4.60
C LEU A 201 -5.84 24.68 -3.26
N TYR A 202 -4.97 25.45 -2.59
CA TYR A 202 -5.29 26.04 -1.28
C TYR A 202 -6.17 27.30 -1.36
N SER A 203 -6.33 27.88 -2.55
CA SER A 203 -7.22 29.03 -2.77
C SER A 203 -8.67 28.60 -2.99
N ILE A 204 -8.91 27.31 -3.24
CA ILE A 204 -10.27 26.76 -3.38
C ILE A 204 -10.99 26.87 -2.04
N ARG A 205 -12.18 27.49 -2.08
CA ARG A 205 -13.09 27.58 -0.93
C ARG A 205 -14.39 26.86 -1.25
N THR A 206 -14.80 26.03 -0.31
CA THR A 206 -16.07 25.31 -0.34
C THR A 206 -17.18 26.31 -0.08
N THR A 207 -18.24 26.29 -0.89
CA THR A 207 -19.39 27.14 -0.62
C THR A 207 -20.05 26.69 0.68
N PRO A 208 -20.50 27.59 1.57
CA PRO A 208 -21.04 27.22 2.89
C PRO A 208 -22.21 26.24 2.85
N ASN A 209 -22.96 26.21 1.73
CA ASN A 209 -24.11 25.33 1.54
C ASN A 209 -23.72 23.93 1.01
N ARG A 210 -22.46 23.73 0.60
CA ARG A 210 -21.91 22.41 0.25
C ARG A 210 -21.04 21.93 1.42
N GLY A 211 -21.40 20.80 2.02
CA GLY A 211 -20.64 20.25 3.16
C GLY A 211 -19.22 19.78 2.82
N SER A 212 -18.90 19.58 1.55
CA SER A 212 -17.55 19.32 1.04
C SER A 212 -17.47 19.61 -0.47
N LEU A 213 -16.27 19.82 -0.98
CA LEU A 213 -15.99 19.90 -2.41
C LEU A 213 -14.93 18.86 -2.79
N ASN A 214 -15.27 17.97 -3.72
CA ASN A 214 -14.35 16.95 -4.22
C ASN A 214 -13.36 17.57 -5.21
N LEU A 215 -12.08 17.29 -5.00
CA LEU A 215 -10.96 17.62 -5.88
C LEU A 215 -10.76 16.46 -6.87
N ALA A 216 -11.43 16.53 -8.01
CA ALA A 216 -11.52 15.41 -8.93
C ALA A 216 -10.20 15.12 -9.66
N TRP A 217 -9.91 13.83 -9.83
CA TRP A 217 -8.84 13.34 -10.71
C TRP A 217 -9.28 13.31 -12.17
N LYS A 218 -8.32 13.41 -13.10
CA LYS A 218 -8.55 13.20 -14.54
C LYS A 218 -9.01 11.76 -14.78
N ASP A 219 -9.98 11.58 -15.68
CA ASP A 219 -10.51 10.25 -15.99
C ASP A 219 -9.40 9.32 -16.54
N SER A 220 -8.36 9.88 -17.18
CA SER A 220 -7.22 9.15 -17.72
C SER A 220 -6.25 8.59 -16.67
N ILE A 221 -6.32 9.02 -15.40
CA ILE A 221 -5.42 8.58 -14.34
C ILE A 221 -6.08 7.65 -13.31
N LEU A 222 -7.40 7.51 -13.32
CA LEU A 222 -8.16 6.77 -12.29
C LEU A 222 -7.63 5.34 -12.08
N ASP A 223 -7.29 4.64 -13.15
CA ASP A 223 -6.83 3.25 -13.10
C ASP A 223 -5.31 3.10 -13.03
N VAL A 224 -4.59 4.21 -12.84
CA VAL A 224 -3.14 4.21 -12.65
C VAL A 224 -2.81 3.92 -11.18
N PRO A 225 -1.87 3.00 -10.88
CA PRO A 225 -1.38 2.79 -9.53
C PRO A 225 -0.71 4.05 -8.95
N VAL A 226 -1.01 4.36 -7.69
CA VAL A 226 -0.35 5.45 -6.96
C VAL A 226 1.14 5.10 -6.77
N PHE A 227 1.41 3.89 -6.28
CA PHE A 227 2.75 3.37 -6.07
C PHE A 227 3.27 2.64 -7.30
N ARG A 228 4.28 3.21 -7.96
CA ARG A 228 4.88 2.69 -9.19
C ARG A 228 6.33 2.27 -9.01
N HIS A 229 6.78 1.38 -9.88
CA HIS A 229 8.19 1.01 -9.94
C HIS A 229 9.00 2.15 -10.58
N PRO A 230 10.25 2.42 -10.15
CA PRO A 230 11.08 3.47 -10.73
C PRO A 230 11.23 3.36 -12.25
N GLY A 231 11.32 2.13 -12.78
CA GLY A 231 11.42 1.86 -14.22
C GLY A 231 10.13 2.06 -15.03
N SER A 232 8.97 2.25 -14.39
CA SER A 232 7.72 2.60 -15.09
C SER A 232 7.45 4.12 -15.08
N ASP A 233 8.08 4.87 -14.17
CA ASP A 233 7.95 6.33 -14.09
C ASP A 233 8.73 7.05 -15.21
N CYS A 234 9.81 6.45 -15.72
CA CYS A 234 10.62 7.00 -16.80
C CYS A 234 9.94 7.03 -18.17
N LEU A 235 8.88 6.24 -18.38
CA LEU A 235 8.12 6.24 -19.65
C LEU A 235 7.19 7.46 -19.79
N ARG A 236 6.83 8.13 -18.70
CA ARG A 236 5.93 9.32 -18.75
C ARG A 236 6.65 10.65 -18.62
N THR A 237 7.78 10.69 -17.91
CA THR A 237 8.47 11.95 -17.59
C THR A 237 9.63 12.29 -18.53
N GLY A 238 9.99 11.40 -19.47
CA GLY A 238 11.09 11.63 -20.42
C GLY A 238 12.49 11.75 -19.78
N ALA A 239 12.59 11.71 -18.46
CA ALA A 239 13.82 11.92 -17.71
C ALA A 239 14.29 10.59 -17.09
N CYS A 240 15.00 9.79 -17.89
CA CYS A 240 15.81 8.69 -17.36
C CYS A 240 17.03 9.26 -16.62
N VAL A 241 17.00 9.32 -15.29
CA VAL A 241 18.26 9.35 -14.53
C VAL A 241 18.73 7.90 -14.44
N GLN A 242 19.87 7.63 -15.08
CA GLN A 242 20.53 6.32 -15.05
C GLN A 242 20.72 5.86 -13.59
N PRO A 243 20.57 4.56 -13.30
CA PRO A 243 20.88 4.04 -11.99
C PRO A 243 22.35 4.35 -11.67
N ILE A 244 22.58 5.01 -10.53
CA ILE A 244 23.92 5.26 -9.99
C ILE A 244 24.54 3.88 -9.73
N ARG A 245 25.62 3.56 -10.47
CA ARG A 245 26.47 2.38 -10.24
C ARG A 245 27.13 2.44 -8.87
#